data_AF-A0A4Q7LV20-F1
#
_entry.id   AF-A0A4Q7LV20-F1
#
_cell.length_a   1.000
_cell.length_b   1.000
_cell.length_c   1.000
_cell.angle_alpha   90.00
_cell.angle_beta   90.00
_cell.angle_gamma   90.00
#
_symmetry.space_group_name_H-M   'P 1'
#
loop_
_entity.id
_entity.type
_entity.pdbx_description
1 polymer ?
#
loop_
_entity_poly.entity_id
_entity_poly.type
_entity_poly.pdbx_seq_one_letter_code
_entity_poly.pdbx_strand_id
1 'polypeptide(L)'
;MDARPDSRTLVTMTDAPREDRRQQPKPKKEQLLSPATAAKKLSIFLPATPAEFQSTPITRTQLNELTENPPEWLVTLRKEGPHPRDEVSRRLGVSNSALARAGVSDSMTTAEIRAIIDEMPEWLVDEREKHAPGTGRKPGTAIGERPTAD
;
A
#
# COMPACT_ATOMS: atom_id res chain seq x y z
N MET A 1 -65.36 -32.41 56.68
CA MET A 1 -65.04 -31.03 56.27
C MET A 1 -63.56 -30.98 55.93
N ASP A 2 -63.25 -30.85 54.65
CA ASP A 2 -61.89 -30.84 54.09
C ASP A 2 -61.33 -29.41 54.14
N ALA A 3 -60.08 -29.26 54.60
CA ALA A 3 -59.38 -27.98 54.71
C ALA A 3 -58.22 -27.95 53.71
N ARG A 4 -58.20 -26.94 52.81
CA ARG A 4 -57.11 -26.67 51.87
C ARG A 4 -55.88 -26.08 52.60
N PRO A 5 -54.66 -26.19 52.04
CA PRO A 5 -54.18 -25.06 51.22
C PRO A 5 -53.32 -25.43 49.99
N ASP A 6 -53.20 -24.42 49.12
CA ASP A 6 -52.42 -24.31 47.88
C ASP A 6 -50.95 -24.72 47.95
N SER A 7 -50.39 -25.18 46.82
CA SER A 7 -49.07 -24.75 46.35
C SER A 7 -48.83 -25.12 44.89
N ARG A 8 -48.94 -24.07 44.06
CA ARG A 8 -48.55 -23.97 42.66
C ARG A 8 -47.02 -23.88 42.57
N THR A 9 -46.33 -24.97 42.28
CA THR A 9 -44.89 -24.94 42.01
C THR A 9 -44.66 -24.56 40.54
N LEU A 10 -44.30 -23.29 40.32
CA LEU A 10 -43.72 -22.83 39.06
C LEU A 10 -42.43 -23.59 38.79
N VAL A 11 -42.34 -24.28 37.65
CA VAL A 11 -41.07 -24.66 37.05
C VAL A 11 -40.37 -23.38 36.62
N THR A 12 -39.28 -23.03 37.32
CA THR A 12 -38.38 -21.94 36.93
C THR A 12 -37.70 -22.31 35.62
N MET A 13 -38.01 -21.55 34.56
CA MET A 13 -37.21 -21.49 33.33
C MET A 13 -35.77 -21.12 33.71
N THR A 14 -34.84 -22.05 33.53
CA THR A 14 -33.42 -21.71 33.43
C THR A 14 -33.17 -21.17 32.02
N ASP A 15 -33.46 -19.89 31.80
CA ASP A 15 -33.01 -19.15 30.63
C ASP A 15 -31.53 -18.80 30.84
N ALA A 16 -30.64 -19.72 30.45
CA ALA A 16 -29.24 -19.38 30.27
C ALA A 16 -29.12 -18.62 28.93
N PRO A 17 -28.56 -17.40 28.89
CA PRO A 17 -28.38 -16.69 27.63
C PRO A 17 -27.43 -17.50 26.76
N ARG A 18 -27.95 -18.07 25.67
CA ARG A 18 -27.13 -18.71 24.63
C ARG A 18 -26.34 -17.61 23.96
N GLU A 19 -25.05 -17.44 24.29
CA GLU A 19 -24.17 -16.46 23.67
C GLU A 19 -24.31 -16.52 22.14
N ASP A 20 -24.90 -15.47 21.58
CA ASP A 20 -25.17 -15.36 20.15
C ASP A 20 -23.85 -15.13 19.42
N ARG A 21 -23.14 -16.23 19.13
CA ARG A 21 -21.86 -16.23 18.40
C ARG A 21 -21.98 -15.68 16.97
N ARG A 22 -23.16 -15.30 16.50
CA ARG A 22 -23.39 -14.65 15.20
C ARG A 22 -22.71 -13.29 15.07
N GLN A 23 -22.29 -12.68 16.19
CA GLN A 23 -21.61 -11.38 16.20
C GLN A 23 -20.12 -11.43 16.49
N GLN A 24 -19.48 -12.61 16.59
CA GLN A 24 -18.02 -12.60 16.78
C GLN A 24 -17.33 -12.07 15.51
N PRO A 25 -16.63 -10.91 15.57
CA PRO A 25 -15.89 -10.42 14.42
C PRO A 25 -14.82 -11.45 14.09
N LYS A 26 -14.81 -11.94 12.84
CA LYS A 26 -13.80 -12.89 12.37
C LYS A 26 -12.41 -12.33 12.69
N PRO A 27 -11.50 -13.11 13.28
CA PRO A 27 -10.15 -12.64 13.58
C PRO A 27 -9.52 -12.13 12.28
N LYS A 28 -8.95 -10.92 12.32
CA LYS A 28 -8.30 -10.32 11.15
C LYS A 28 -7.15 -11.23 10.73
N LYS A 29 -7.33 -11.94 9.61
CA LYS A 29 -6.28 -12.76 9.03
C LYS A 29 -5.13 -11.87 8.60
N GLU A 30 -3.96 -12.04 9.22
CA GLU A 30 -2.75 -11.35 8.80
C GLU A 30 -2.38 -11.80 7.39
N GLN A 31 -2.39 -10.86 6.45
CA GLN A 31 -1.97 -11.10 5.08
C GLN A 31 -0.47 -10.87 4.97
N LEU A 32 0.26 -11.91 4.57
CA LEU A 32 1.66 -11.82 4.20
C LEU A 32 1.77 -11.20 2.80
N LEU A 33 2.68 -10.25 2.66
CA LEU A 33 3.04 -9.57 1.42
C LEU A 33 4.37 -10.14 0.93
N SER A 34 4.47 -10.38 -0.38
CA SER A 34 5.78 -10.68 -0.97
C SER A 34 6.72 -9.48 -0.86
N PRO A 35 8.04 -9.71 -0.75
CA PRO A 35 9.06 -8.65 -0.74
C PRO A 35 8.89 -7.63 -1.87
N ALA A 36 8.59 -8.11 -3.09
CA ALA A 36 8.31 -7.25 -4.23
C ALA A 36 7.10 -6.33 -4.04
N THR A 37 6.03 -6.85 -3.44
CA THR A 37 4.84 -6.05 -3.13
C THR A 37 5.12 -5.03 -2.03
N ALA A 38 5.88 -5.43 -1.01
CA ALA A 38 6.31 -4.54 0.07
C ALA A 38 7.18 -3.39 -0.45
N ALA A 39 8.20 -3.70 -1.26
CA ALA A 39 9.07 -2.70 -1.89
C ALA A 39 8.27 -1.70 -2.75
N LYS A 40 7.33 -2.20 -3.56
CA LYS A 40 6.44 -1.35 -4.36
C LYS A 40 5.61 -0.40 -3.49
N LYS A 41 5.09 -0.88 -2.36
CA LYS A 41 4.32 -0.05 -1.41
C LYS A 41 5.19 0.98 -0.68
N LEU A 42 6.46 0.67 -0.45
CA LEU A 42 7.43 1.60 0.15
C LEU A 42 8.06 2.55 -0.88
N SER A 43 7.75 2.38 -2.17
CA SER A 43 8.35 3.10 -3.30
C SER A 43 9.88 3.01 -3.35
N ILE A 44 10.42 1.82 -3.10
CA ILE A 44 11.87 1.53 -3.11
C ILE A 44 12.25 0.48 -4.14
N PHE A 45 13.52 0.48 -4.54
CA PHE A 45 14.08 -0.50 -5.46
C PHE A 45 14.49 -1.77 -4.70
N LEU A 46 13.75 -2.88 -4.89
CA LEU A 46 13.95 -4.13 -4.15
C LEU A 46 15.39 -4.67 -4.20
N PRO A 47 16.10 -4.70 -5.34
CA PRO A 47 17.46 -5.24 -5.40
C PRO A 47 18.49 -4.50 -4.55
N ALA A 48 18.21 -3.24 -4.18
CA ALA A 48 19.07 -2.43 -3.32
C ALA A 48 18.74 -2.56 -1.81
N THR A 49 17.75 -3.37 -1.45
CA THR A 49 17.38 -3.61 -0.04
C THR A 49 18.24 -4.72 0.59
N PRO A 50 18.35 -4.80 1.93
CA PRO A 50 19.06 -5.89 2.60
C PRO A 50 18.51 -7.28 2.23
N ALA A 51 19.38 -8.30 2.19
CA ALA A 51 19.01 -9.66 1.79
C ALA A 51 17.86 -10.26 2.63
N GLU A 52 17.80 -9.91 3.92
CA GLU A 52 16.73 -10.29 4.83
C GLU A 52 15.36 -9.81 4.34
N PHE A 53 15.28 -8.56 3.87
CA PHE A 53 14.06 -8.00 3.30
C PHE A 53 13.71 -8.63 1.96
N GLN A 54 14.71 -8.94 1.12
CA GLN A 54 14.49 -9.53 -0.20
C GLN A 54 13.91 -10.95 -0.14
N SER A 55 14.25 -11.71 0.89
CA SER A 55 13.86 -13.12 1.02
C SER A 55 12.67 -13.34 1.95
N THR A 56 12.36 -12.39 2.84
CA THR A 56 11.37 -12.58 3.90
C THR A 56 10.04 -11.89 3.56
N PRO A 57 8.93 -12.63 3.39
CA PRO A 57 7.61 -12.03 3.31
C PRO A 57 7.28 -11.27 4.60
N ILE A 58 6.69 -10.08 4.47
CA ILE A 58 6.35 -9.24 5.63
C ILE A 58 4.83 -9.12 5.79
N THR A 59 4.36 -8.94 7.02
CA THR A 59 2.95 -8.68 7.29
C THR A 59 2.59 -7.22 6.95
N ARG A 60 1.28 -6.93 6.86
CA ARG A 60 0.79 -5.55 6.76
C ARG A 60 1.24 -4.69 7.94
N THR A 61 1.33 -5.28 9.14
CA THR A 61 1.77 -4.60 10.36
C THR A 61 3.24 -4.20 10.26
N GLN A 62 4.12 -5.11 9.83
CA GLN A 62 5.53 -4.82 9.61
C GLN A 62 5.75 -3.76 8.52
N LEU A 63 4.96 -3.79 7.45
CA LEU A 63 5.02 -2.74 6.41
C LEU A 63 4.68 -1.36 6.98
N ASN A 64 3.66 -1.28 7.84
CA ASN A 64 3.31 -0.03 8.52
C ASN A 64 4.43 0.42 9.46
N GLU A 65 5.02 -0.51 10.23
CA GLU A 65 6.14 -0.23 11.11
C GLU A 65 7.35 0.35 10.34
N LEU A 66 7.72 -0.24 9.20
CA LEU A 66 8.77 0.31 8.32
C LEU A 66 8.42 1.69 7.76
N THR A 67 7.13 2.02 7.67
CA THR A 67 6.67 3.33 7.17
C THR A 67 6.70 4.37 8.29
N GLU A 68 6.26 4.02 9.49
CA GLU A 68 6.18 4.89 10.67
C GLU A 68 7.55 5.11 11.31
N ASN A 69 8.35 4.04 11.42
CA ASN A 69 9.68 4.04 12.02
C ASN A 69 10.70 3.53 10.99
N PRO A 70 11.02 4.33 9.96
CA PRO A 70 11.90 3.88 8.90
C PRO A 70 13.33 3.69 9.42
N PRO A 71 13.93 2.49 9.24
CA PRO A 71 15.32 2.25 9.61
C PRO A 71 16.28 3.03 8.71
N GLU A 72 17.53 3.19 9.15
CA GLU A 72 18.54 4.01 8.45
C GLU A 72 18.77 3.60 6.99
N TRP A 73 18.81 2.29 6.70
CA TRP A 73 18.96 1.79 5.34
C TRP A 73 17.80 2.25 4.43
N LEU A 74 16.57 2.30 4.96
CA LEU A 74 15.39 2.71 4.21
C LEU A 74 15.40 4.23 3.97
N VAL A 75 15.83 4.99 4.98
CA VAL A 75 16.00 6.45 4.87
C VAL A 75 17.05 6.77 3.81
N THR A 76 18.20 6.09 3.86
CA THR A 76 19.30 6.29 2.89
C THR A 76 18.84 5.93 1.48
N LEU A 77 18.17 4.79 1.31
CA LEU A 77 17.68 4.34 0.01
C LEU A 77 16.66 5.31 -0.60
N ARG A 78 15.80 5.93 0.21
CA ARG A 78 14.86 6.97 -0.25
C ARG A 78 15.53 8.30 -0.62
N LYS A 79 16.67 8.61 0.01
CA LYS A 79 17.42 9.85 -0.23
C LYS A 79 18.33 9.74 -1.45
N GLU A 80 19.10 8.67 -1.53
CA GLU A 80 20.18 8.52 -2.53
C GLU A 80 19.77 7.58 -3.68
N GLY A 81 18.84 6.65 -3.44
CA GLY A 81 18.47 5.63 -4.41
C GLY A 81 19.42 4.42 -4.38
N PRO A 82 19.31 3.50 -5.35
CA PRO A 82 18.54 3.59 -6.59
C PRO A 82 17.02 3.73 -6.39
N HIS A 83 16.40 4.66 -7.10
CA HIS A 83 14.95 4.88 -7.06
C HIS A 83 14.27 4.00 -8.11
N PRO A 84 13.07 3.46 -7.83
CA PRO A 84 12.28 2.76 -8.84
C PRO A 84 11.75 3.74 -9.89
N ARG A 85 11.38 3.22 -11.06
CA ARG A 85 10.88 3.97 -12.21
C ARG A 85 9.80 5.00 -11.89
N ASP A 86 8.84 4.63 -11.02
CA ASP A 86 7.76 5.53 -10.59
C ASP A 86 8.26 6.77 -9.83
N GLU A 87 9.35 6.64 -9.08
CA GLU A 87 9.94 7.74 -8.33
C GLU A 87 10.90 8.55 -9.22
N VAL A 88 11.60 7.90 -10.16
CA VAL A 88 12.41 8.57 -11.18
C VAL A 88 11.54 9.49 -12.05
N SER A 89 10.42 9.00 -12.56
CA SER A 89 9.51 9.80 -13.41
C SER A 89 8.89 10.98 -12.65
N ARG A 90 8.48 10.74 -11.40
CA ARG A 90 7.98 11.78 -10.49
C ARG A 90 9.02 12.88 -10.27
N ARG A 91 10.26 12.51 -9.99
CA ARG A 91 11.35 13.48 -9.74
C ARG A 91 11.74 14.26 -10.99
N LEU A 92 11.69 13.63 -12.15
CA LEU A 92 11.90 14.30 -13.43
C LEU A 92 10.70 15.14 -13.88
N GLY A 93 9.51 14.94 -13.31
CA GLY A 93 8.29 15.66 -13.69
C GLY A 93 7.75 15.21 -15.04
N VAL A 94 7.84 13.92 -15.34
CA VAL A 94 7.40 13.32 -16.60
C VAL A 94 6.59 12.04 -16.35
N SER A 95 5.97 11.49 -17.39
CA SER A 95 5.29 10.18 -17.28
C SER A 95 6.29 9.02 -17.32
N ASN A 96 5.90 7.86 -16.78
CA ASN A 96 6.69 6.63 -16.98
C ASN A 96 6.91 6.35 -18.47
N SER A 97 5.89 6.52 -19.32
CA SER A 97 6.03 6.29 -20.77
C SER A 97 7.07 7.22 -21.42
N ALA A 98 7.28 8.43 -20.88
CA ALA A 98 8.34 9.35 -21.31
C ALA A 98 9.72 8.76 -21.10
N LEU A 99 9.97 8.18 -19.92
CA LEU A 99 11.24 7.52 -19.62
C LEU A 99 11.54 6.36 -20.58
N ALA A 100 10.53 5.56 -20.93
CA ALA A 100 10.72 4.49 -21.93
C ALA A 100 11.10 5.04 -23.30
N ARG A 101 10.48 6.15 -23.73
CA ARG A 101 10.77 6.78 -25.04
C ARG A 101 12.15 7.43 -25.07
N ALA A 102 12.60 7.98 -23.95
CA ALA A 102 13.94 8.55 -23.81
C ALA A 102 15.04 7.48 -23.74
N GLY A 103 14.69 6.19 -23.55
CA GLY A 103 15.67 5.11 -23.42
C GLY A 103 16.54 5.19 -22.17
N VAL A 104 16.10 5.92 -21.14
CA VAL A 104 16.82 6.07 -19.88
C VAL A 104 16.56 4.89 -18.93
N SER A 105 17.47 4.68 -17.98
CA SER A 105 17.37 3.59 -17.01
C SER A 105 16.07 3.66 -16.18
N ASP A 106 15.47 2.50 -15.94
CA ASP A 106 14.30 2.33 -15.07
C ASP A 106 14.60 2.53 -13.59
N SER A 107 15.88 2.48 -13.21
CA SER A 107 16.33 2.70 -11.83
C SER A 107 17.51 3.65 -11.81
N MET A 108 17.38 4.76 -11.08
CA MET A 108 18.39 5.82 -11.03
C MET A 108 18.60 6.34 -9.62
N THR A 109 19.84 6.67 -9.30
CA THR A 109 20.22 7.38 -8.08
C THR A 109 19.83 8.86 -8.15
N THR A 110 19.80 9.53 -7.00
CA THR A 110 19.57 10.99 -6.96
C THR A 110 20.61 11.74 -7.77
N ALA A 111 21.87 11.29 -7.78
CA ALA A 111 22.95 11.91 -8.53
C ALA A 111 22.69 11.85 -10.05
N GLU A 112 22.30 10.70 -10.58
CA GLU A 112 22.00 10.56 -12.01
C GLU A 112 20.74 11.35 -12.42
N ILE A 113 19.71 11.37 -11.57
CA ILE A 113 18.52 12.21 -11.81
C ILE A 113 18.92 13.68 -11.87
N ARG A 114 19.76 14.15 -10.94
CA ARG A 114 20.26 15.54 -10.94
C ARG A 114 21.05 15.85 -12.20
N ALA A 115 21.93 14.95 -12.65
CA ALA A 115 22.67 15.13 -13.88
C ALA A 115 21.75 15.37 -15.09
N ILE A 116 20.67 14.60 -15.22
CA ILE A 116 19.67 14.80 -16.29
C ILE A 116 18.95 16.14 -16.14
N ILE A 117 18.59 16.53 -14.90
CA ILE A 117 17.94 17.81 -14.63
C ILE A 117 18.87 18.99 -14.96
N ASP A 118 20.16 18.87 -14.69
CA ASP A 118 21.15 19.92 -14.93
C ASP A 118 21.50 20.03 -16.42
N GLU A 119 21.58 18.91 -17.13
CA GLU A 119 21.78 18.88 -18.59
C GLU A 119 20.57 19.43 -19.36
N MET A 120 19.36 19.29 -18.80
CA MET A 120 18.09 19.68 -19.42
C MET A 120 18.00 19.26 -20.90
N PRO A 121 18.09 17.96 -21.23
CA PRO A 121 18.01 17.51 -22.61
C PRO A 121 16.65 17.84 -23.23
N GLU A 122 16.60 18.01 -24.55
CA GLU A 122 15.40 18.44 -25.29
C GLU A 122 14.17 17.57 -24.97
N TRP A 123 14.34 16.25 -24.92
CA TRP A 123 13.25 15.33 -24.59
C TRP A 123 12.66 15.59 -23.19
N LEU A 124 13.46 16.04 -22.22
CA LEU A 124 12.97 16.33 -20.87
C LEU A 124 12.12 17.59 -20.86
N VAL A 125 12.51 18.61 -21.63
CA VAL A 125 11.76 19.86 -21.78
C VAL A 125 10.40 19.55 -22.39
N ASP A 126 10.38 18.88 -23.54
CA ASP A 126 9.16 18.49 -24.25
C ASP A 126 8.21 17.67 -23.38
N GLU A 127 8.75 16.70 -22.63
CA GLU A 127 7.93 15.81 -21.81
C GLU A 127 7.42 16.49 -20.55
N ARG A 128 8.17 17.44 -19.97
CA ARG A 128 7.68 18.29 -18.87
C ARG A 128 6.56 19.21 -19.33
N GLU A 129 6.67 19.80 -20.51
CA GLU A 129 5.60 20.62 -21.08
C GLU A 129 4.33 19.81 -21.31
N LYS A 130 4.45 18.59 -21.87
CA LYS A 130 3.33 17.66 -22.03
C LYS A 130 2.75 17.18 -20.69
N HIS A 131 3.59 17.04 -19.67
CA HIS A 131 3.20 16.57 -18.34
C HIS A 131 2.62 17.68 -17.46
N ALA A 132 2.97 18.94 -17.72
CA ALA A 132 2.47 20.10 -17.00
C ALA A 132 0.93 20.13 -17.08
N PRO A 133 0.22 20.04 -15.95
CA PRO A 133 -1.23 20.03 -15.98
C PRO A 133 -1.75 21.41 -16.38
N GLY A 134 -2.24 21.52 -17.61
CA GLY A 134 -3.20 22.55 -17.97
C GLY A 134 -4.43 22.41 -17.08
N THR A 135 -4.59 23.32 -16.12
CA THR A 135 -5.86 23.67 -15.47
C THR A 135 -6.78 22.50 -15.05
N GLY A 136 -6.52 21.89 -13.89
CA GLY A 136 -7.60 21.39 -13.04
C GLY A 136 -8.34 20.11 -13.44
N ARG A 137 -7.64 18.98 -13.65
CA ARG A 137 -8.26 17.65 -13.51
C ARG A 137 -7.51 16.83 -12.47
N LYS A 138 -8.14 16.56 -11.33
CA LYS A 138 -7.68 15.52 -10.38
C LYS A 138 -7.59 14.21 -11.17
N PRO A 139 -6.48 13.45 -11.12
CA PRO A 139 -6.46 12.12 -11.71
C PRO A 139 -7.46 11.25 -10.93
N GLY A 140 -8.64 11.09 -11.53
CA GLY A 140 -9.71 10.25 -11.01
C GLY A 140 -9.31 8.80 -11.18
N THR A 141 -9.05 8.16 -10.04
CA THR A 141 -9.21 6.73 -9.76
C THR A 141 -10.14 6.02 -10.73
N ALA A 142 -9.60 5.35 -11.75
CA ALA A 142 -10.31 4.33 -12.50
C ALA A 142 -10.04 2.97 -11.84
N ILE A 143 -10.71 2.71 -10.72
CA ILE A 143 -10.87 1.34 -10.21
C ILE A 143 -12.09 0.81 -10.95
N GLY A 144 -11.86 -0.13 -11.86
CA GLY A 144 -12.89 -0.70 -12.72
C GLY A 144 -14.13 -1.14 -11.92
N GLU A 145 -15.27 -0.53 -12.26
CA GLU A 145 -16.58 -1.05 -11.94
C GLU A 145 -16.70 -2.46 -12.54
N ARG A 146 -16.87 -3.48 -11.69
CA ARG A 146 -17.33 -4.79 -12.14
C ARG A 146 -18.85 -4.71 -12.26
N PRO A 147 -19.45 -4.97 -13.44
CA PRO A 147 -20.89 -5.11 -13.53
C PRO A 147 -21.31 -6.37 -12.76
N THR A 148 -22.11 -6.20 -11.72
CA THR A 148 -22.95 -7.26 -11.17
C THR A 148 -24.08 -7.50 -12.16
N ALA A 149 -24.06 -8.65 -12.84
CA ALA A 149 -25.22 -9.14 -13.56
C ALA A 149 -26.25 -9.67 -12.55
N ASP A 150 -27.51 -9.31 -12.79
CA ASP A 150 -28.73 -9.78 -12.13
C ASP A 150 -28.97 -11.28 -12.40
#